data_AF-A0A2A2KNC7-F1
#
_entry.id   AF-A0A2A2KNC7-F1
#
_cell.length_a   1.000
_cell.length_b   1.000
_cell.length_c   1.000
_cell.angle_alpha   90.00
_cell.angle_beta   90.00
_cell.angle_gamma   90.00
#
_symmetry.space_group_name_H-M   'P 1'
#
loop_
_entity.id
_entity.type
_entity.pdbx_description
1 polymer ?
#
loop_
_entity_poly.entity_id
_entity_poly.type
_entity_poly.pdbx_seq_one_letter_code
_entity_poly.pdbx_strand_id
1 'polypeptide(L)'
;MLAQFGNTICLGKDVVILKEGERICGTGGAFSTVPIVQNKAYFQVDIQQTGVWGIGLGNRQAQIDSAPIEKYFWGLRESGQVFADGQCIGQLNKAVDEGDSIGIAYDHIEMKIYVNGEEAEPKITGVKGPVRVCSIYLQNKEDYSLKLMKKVKG
;
A
#
# COMPACT_ATOMS: atom_id res chain seq x y z
N MET A 1 -16.02 -4.76 -9.04
CA MET A 1 -15.94 -5.46 -7.73
C MET A 1 -15.13 -4.60 -6.76
N LEU A 2 -15.79 -4.02 -5.76
CA LEU A 2 -15.14 -3.24 -4.71
C LEU A 2 -14.36 -4.23 -3.81
N ALA A 3 -13.10 -3.92 -3.50
CA ALA A 3 -12.30 -4.62 -2.50
C ALA A 3 -12.57 -3.82 -1.25
N GLN A 4 -13.49 -4.33 -0.46
CA GLN A 4 -13.70 -3.88 0.90
C GLN A 4 -12.71 -4.67 1.78
N PHE A 5 -12.04 -3.97 2.69
CA PHE A 5 -11.19 -4.57 3.72
C PHE A 5 -11.99 -5.16 4.89
N GLY A 6 -13.33 -5.03 4.89
CA GLY A 6 -14.20 -5.54 5.96
C GLY A 6 -14.07 -7.04 6.28
N ASN A 7 -13.38 -7.82 5.44
CA ASN A 7 -13.04 -9.22 5.70
C ASN A 7 -11.53 -9.49 5.51
N THR A 8 -10.65 -8.72 6.15
CA THR A 8 -9.20 -8.89 5.97
C THR A 8 -8.72 -10.26 6.48
N ILE A 9 -8.34 -11.16 5.57
CA ILE A 9 -7.89 -12.53 5.89
C ILE A 9 -6.38 -12.54 6.25
N CYS A 10 -5.63 -11.51 5.88
CA CYS A 10 -4.18 -11.45 6.05
C CYS A 10 -3.79 -10.17 6.78
N LEU A 11 -3.84 -10.26 8.11
CA LEU A 11 -3.36 -9.26 9.06
C LEU A 11 -2.12 -9.81 9.75
N GLY A 12 -1.12 -8.97 9.96
CA GLY A 12 -0.07 -9.31 10.92
C GLY A 12 -0.64 -9.31 12.33
N LYS A 13 0.06 -9.99 13.23
CA LYS A 13 -0.44 -10.28 14.59
C LYS A 13 -0.83 -9.05 15.40
N ASP A 14 -0.13 -7.94 15.19
CA ASP A 14 -0.30 -6.71 15.96
C ASP A 14 -1.03 -5.61 15.16
N VAL A 15 -1.86 -5.97 14.17
CA VAL A 15 -2.76 -5.03 13.47
C VAL A 15 -4.03 -4.76 14.24
N VAL A 16 -4.45 -3.51 14.23
CA VAL A 16 -5.81 -3.12 14.52
C VAL A 16 -6.46 -2.47 13.30
N ILE A 17 -7.59 -3.03 12.85
CA ILE A 17 -8.47 -2.38 11.87
C ILE A 17 -9.56 -1.63 12.63
N LEU A 18 -9.73 -0.35 12.30
CA LEU A 18 -10.77 0.53 12.82
C LEU A 18 -11.70 1.00 11.70
N LYS A 19 -12.83 1.62 12.07
CA LYS A 19 -13.80 2.23 11.14
C LYS A 19 -14.18 1.29 9.98
N GLU A 20 -14.63 0.08 10.30
CA GLU A 20 -15.15 -0.90 9.31
C GLU A 20 -14.17 -1.32 8.19
N GLY A 21 -12.85 -1.23 8.42
CA GLY A 21 -11.86 -1.53 7.37
C GLY A 21 -11.30 -0.32 6.66
N GLU A 22 -11.66 0.90 7.08
CA GLU A 22 -11.16 2.14 6.48
C GLU A 22 -9.92 2.69 7.19
N ARG A 23 -9.59 2.21 8.39
CA ARG A 23 -8.42 2.67 9.16
C ARG A 23 -7.61 1.48 9.65
N ILE A 24 -6.29 1.61 9.60
CA ILE A 24 -5.35 0.60 10.06
C ILE A 24 -4.30 1.23 10.98
N CYS A 25 -4.09 0.61 12.15
CA CYS A 25 -3.09 0.95 13.16
C CYS A 25 -2.32 -0.33 13.58
N GLY A 26 -1.21 -0.21 14.32
CA GLY A 26 -0.46 -1.36 14.85
C GLY A 26 0.89 -1.61 14.14
N THR A 27 1.46 -2.83 14.22
CA THR A 27 2.82 -3.18 13.70
C THR A 27 2.91 -4.44 12.79
N GLY A 28 3.36 -4.28 11.52
CA GLY A 28 3.34 -5.31 10.42
C GLY A 28 2.76 -4.86 9.03
N GLY A 29 2.25 -5.78 8.17
CA GLY A 29 1.47 -5.50 6.93
C GLY A 29 0.05 -6.12 6.79
N ALA A 30 -0.83 -5.51 5.99
CA ALA A 30 -2.21 -5.95 5.73
C ALA A 30 -2.54 -5.96 4.23
N PHE A 31 -3.31 -6.96 3.81
CA PHE A 31 -3.67 -7.14 2.40
C PHE A 31 -5.17 -7.05 2.15
N SER A 32 -5.53 -6.56 0.96
CA SER A 32 -6.91 -6.64 0.52
C SER A 32 -7.37 -8.08 0.37
N THR A 33 -8.66 -8.27 0.58
CA THR A 33 -9.33 -9.58 0.58
C THR A 33 -9.28 -10.26 -0.80
N VAL A 34 -9.40 -9.44 -1.86
CA VAL A 34 -9.45 -9.89 -3.25
C VAL A 34 -8.19 -9.44 -4.00
N PRO A 35 -7.55 -10.32 -4.79
CA PRO A 35 -6.48 -9.92 -5.71
C PRO A 35 -6.99 -8.98 -6.80
N ILE A 36 -6.09 -8.19 -7.37
CA ILE A 36 -6.40 -7.34 -8.50
C ILE A 36 -6.51 -8.23 -9.74
N VAL A 37 -7.74 -8.53 -10.13
CA VAL A 37 -8.08 -9.31 -11.33
C VAL A 37 -8.54 -8.42 -12.49
N GLN A 38 -8.72 -7.12 -12.24
CA GLN A 38 -9.14 -6.16 -13.26
C GLN A 38 -7.95 -5.66 -14.07
N ASN A 39 -8.16 -5.33 -15.35
CA ASN A 39 -7.11 -4.80 -16.24
C ASN A 39 -6.50 -3.50 -15.73
N LYS A 40 -7.25 -2.70 -14.98
CA LYS A 40 -6.79 -1.48 -14.33
C LYS A 40 -7.36 -1.43 -12.92
N ALA A 41 -6.53 -1.05 -11.97
CA ALA A 41 -6.92 -0.80 -10.60
C ALA A 41 -6.32 0.51 -10.14
N TYR A 42 -7.13 1.27 -9.39
CA TYR A 42 -6.68 2.46 -8.69
C TYR A 42 -7.20 2.41 -7.26
N PHE A 43 -6.30 2.69 -6.33
CA PHE A 43 -6.63 2.91 -4.93
C PHE A 43 -5.85 4.09 -4.40
N GLN A 44 -6.43 4.79 -3.45
CA GLN A 44 -5.80 5.92 -2.80
C GLN A 44 -5.77 5.69 -1.30
N VAL A 45 -4.73 6.20 -0.66
CA VAL A 45 -4.50 6.12 0.77
C VAL A 45 -4.18 7.52 1.28
N ASP A 46 -4.98 8.03 2.21
CA ASP A 46 -4.72 9.33 2.84
C ASP A 46 -3.89 9.12 4.10
N ILE A 47 -2.73 9.79 4.21
CA ILE A 47 -1.81 9.73 5.34
C ILE A 47 -2.32 10.69 6.42
N GLN A 48 -2.69 10.15 7.57
CA GLN A 48 -3.27 10.96 8.66
C GLN A 48 -2.27 11.30 9.75
N GLN A 49 -1.21 10.50 9.90
CA GLN A 49 -0.09 10.74 10.80
C GLN A 49 1.17 10.10 10.19
N THR A 50 2.33 10.75 10.34
CA THR A 50 3.63 10.33 9.82
C THR A 50 4.28 9.32 10.77
N GLY A 51 4.93 8.32 10.18
CA GLY A 51 5.63 7.25 10.88
C GLY A 51 6.27 6.33 9.86
N VAL A 52 6.65 5.12 10.27
CA VAL A 52 7.15 4.09 9.33
C VAL A 52 6.00 3.41 8.60
N TRP A 53 5.78 3.64 7.31
CA TRP A 53 4.67 3.04 6.57
C TRP A 53 5.09 2.57 5.18
N GLY A 54 4.30 1.66 4.59
CA GLY A 54 4.52 1.21 3.22
C GLY A 54 3.20 1.09 2.46
N ILE A 55 3.09 1.72 1.30
CA ILE A 55 1.85 1.71 0.50
C ILE A 55 2.16 1.15 -0.88
N GLY A 56 1.40 0.14 -1.32
CA GLY A 56 1.58 -0.43 -2.64
C GLY A 56 0.85 -1.73 -2.89
N LEU A 57 1.52 -2.63 -3.61
CA LEU A 57 1.04 -3.94 -3.98
C LEU A 57 1.89 -5.00 -3.31
N GLY A 58 1.30 -6.17 -3.06
CA GLY A 58 2.08 -7.33 -2.67
C GLY A 58 1.32 -8.62 -2.88
N ASN A 59 2.00 -9.74 -2.67
CA ASN A 59 1.41 -11.06 -2.84
C ASN A 59 1.38 -11.83 -1.50
N ARG A 60 0.70 -12.99 -1.46
CA ARG A 60 0.54 -13.81 -0.24
C ARG A 60 1.83 -14.45 0.27
N GLN A 61 2.92 -14.42 -0.49
CA GLN A 61 4.22 -14.93 -0.07
C GLN A 61 4.98 -13.91 0.80
N ALA A 62 4.57 -12.63 0.76
CA ALA A 62 5.10 -11.60 1.64
C ALA A 62 4.91 -11.98 3.11
N GLN A 63 5.97 -11.80 3.90
CA GLN A 63 5.93 -12.01 5.34
C GLN A 63 5.30 -10.78 6.00
N ILE A 64 3.99 -10.84 6.26
CA ILE A 64 3.22 -9.71 6.81
C ILE A 64 3.50 -9.43 8.29
N ASP A 65 4.07 -10.39 9.01
CA ASP A 65 4.47 -10.22 10.41
C ASP A 65 5.79 -9.44 10.54
N SER A 66 6.56 -9.29 9.46
CA SER A 66 7.79 -8.49 9.45
C SER A 66 7.51 -7.10 8.89
N ALA A 67 7.77 -6.06 9.68
CA ALA A 67 7.80 -4.67 9.24
C ALA A 67 9.27 -4.17 9.25
N PRO A 68 9.81 -3.63 8.13
CA PRO A 68 9.17 -3.48 6.83
C PRO A 68 9.12 -4.80 6.03
N ILE A 69 8.14 -4.94 5.12
CA ILE A 69 8.12 -6.07 4.18
C ILE A 69 9.15 -5.80 3.08
N GLU A 70 10.08 -6.72 2.93
CA GLU A 70 11.12 -6.64 1.89
C GLU A 70 10.68 -7.31 0.60
N LYS A 71 10.46 -8.63 0.62
CA LYS A 71 10.14 -9.42 -0.57
C LYS A 71 8.65 -9.46 -0.87
N TYR A 72 8.34 -9.63 -2.16
CA TYR A 72 6.97 -9.74 -2.65
C TYR A 72 6.09 -8.51 -2.35
N PHE A 73 6.73 -7.35 -2.21
CA PHE A 73 6.14 -6.03 -2.04
C PHE A 73 6.66 -5.09 -3.12
N TRP A 74 5.77 -4.27 -3.67
CA TRP A 74 6.05 -3.23 -4.65
C TRP A 74 5.34 -1.96 -4.22
N GLY A 75 6.07 -0.91 -3.84
CA GLY A 75 5.42 0.24 -3.22
C GLY A 75 6.37 1.32 -2.76
N LEU A 76 5.74 2.37 -2.23
CA LEU A 76 6.38 3.52 -1.61
C LEU A 76 6.54 3.29 -0.11
N ARG A 77 7.66 3.75 0.46
CA ARG A 77 7.89 3.80 1.92
C ARG A 77 7.86 5.23 2.44
N GLU A 78 7.81 5.38 3.77
CA GLU A 78 7.79 6.66 4.47
C GLU A 78 8.98 7.56 4.12
N SER A 79 10.14 6.96 3.85
CA SER A 79 11.36 7.68 3.48
C SER A 79 11.29 8.26 2.06
N GLY A 80 10.21 8.01 1.32
CA GLY A 80 10.07 8.31 -0.11
C GLY A 80 10.76 7.29 -1.01
N GLN A 81 11.38 6.24 -0.46
CA GLN A 81 12.00 5.20 -1.26
C GLN A 81 10.95 4.30 -1.92
N VAL A 82 11.16 3.99 -3.19
CA VAL A 82 10.31 3.07 -3.96
C VAL A 82 10.99 1.71 -4.02
N PHE A 83 10.29 0.68 -3.57
CA PHE A 83 10.77 -0.71 -3.50
C PHE A 83 10.03 -1.60 -4.49
N ALA A 84 10.76 -2.54 -5.09
CA ALA A 84 10.23 -3.58 -5.95
C ALA A 84 10.89 -4.93 -5.60
N ASP A 85 10.11 -5.84 -4.99
CA ASP A 85 10.53 -7.20 -4.63
C ASP A 85 11.86 -7.27 -3.85
N GLY A 86 12.00 -6.40 -2.84
CA GLY A 86 13.18 -6.32 -1.98
C GLY A 86 14.30 -5.43 -2.50
N GLN A 87 14.16 -4.82 -3.68
CA GLN A 87 15.13 -3.88 -4.23
C GLN A 87 14.61 -2.45 -4.19
N CYS A 88 15.42 -1.51 -3.69
CA CYS A 88 15.15 -0.09 -3.82
C CYS A 88 15.44 0.33 -5.26
N ILE A 89 14.41 0.77 -5.99
CA ILE A 89 14.53 1.16 -7.40
C ILE A 89 14.75 2.66 -7.58
N GLY A 90 14.55 3.45 -6.53
CA GLY A 90 14.77 4.90 -6.56
C GLY A 90 14.08 5.64 -5.43
N GLN A 91 14.19 6.96 -5.49
CA GLN A 91 13.56 7.91 -4.58
C GLN A 91 12.40 8.59 -5.29
N LEU A 92 11.27 8.74 -4.60
CA LEU A 92 10.13 9.48 -5.12
C LEU A 92 10.55 10.93 -5.41
N ASN A 93 10.16 11.44 -6.57
CA ASN A 93 10.44 12.83 -6.97
C ASN A 93 9.54 13.87 -6.30
N LYS A 94 8.67 13.44 -5.37
CA LYS A 94 7.78 14.29 -4.58
C LYS A 94 7.97 13.98 -3.11
N ALA A 95 7.92 15.02 -2.28
CA ALA A 95 7.80 14.86 -0.84
C ALA A 95 6.43 14.25 -0.51
N VAL A 96 6.39 13.52 0.60
CA VAL A 96 5.16 12.93 1.13
C VAL A 96 5.12 13.23 2.61
N ASP A 97 4.09 13.96 3.02
CA ASP A 97 3.90 14.43 4.37
C ASP A 97 2.54 14.03 4.95
N GLU A 98 2.36 14.33 6.24
CA GLU A 98 1.07 14.25 6.91
C GLU A 98 -0.01 15.05 6.18
N GLY A 99 -1.17 14.42 5.95
CA GLY A 99 -2.28 15.00 5.20
C GLY A 99 -2.27 14.67 3.71
N ASP A 100 -1.17 14.14 3.17
CA ASP A 100 -1.07 13.80 1.75
C ASP A 100 -1.87 12.55 1.38
N SER A 101 -2.29 12.53 0.13
CA SER A 101 -3.04 11.45 -0.50
C SER A 101 -2.16 10.68 -1.49
N ILE A 102 -1.85 9.42 -1.19
CA ILE A 102 -1.05 8.55 -2.05
C ILE A 102 -1.96 7.67 -2.90
N GLY A 103 -1.99 7.91 -4.19
CA GLY A 103 -2.68 7.09 -5.18
C GLY A 103 -1.74 6.05 -5.79
N ILE A 104 -2.23 4.84 -5.97
CA ILE A 104 -1.54 3.78 -6.69
C ILE A 104 -2.44 3.32 -7.84
N ALA A 105 -1.93 3.44 -9.06
CA ALA A 105 -2.55 2.86 -10.25
C ALA A 105 -1.75 1.65 -10.72
N TYR A 106 -2.43 0.58 -11.12
CA TYR A 106 -1.80 -0.63 -11.62
C TYR A 106 -2.61 -1.22 -12.78
N ASP A 107 -1.92 -1.62 -13.85
CA ASP A 107 -2.55 -2.14 -15.07
C ASP A 107 -1.99 -3.49 -15.57
N HIS A 108 -1.35 -4.26 -14.69
CA HIS A 108 -0.58 -5.48 -14.98
C HIS A 108 0.76 -5.29 -15.68
N ILE A 109 1.03 -4.12 -16.26
CA ILE A 109 2.31 -3.80 -16.91
C ILE A 109 3.16 -2.97 -15.97
N GLU A 110 2.58 -1.89 -15.45
CA GLU A 110 3.24 -0.94 -14.57
C GLU A 110 2.37 -0.53 -13.38
N MET A 111 3.05 -0.15 -12.31
CA MET A 111 2.47 0.48 -11.14
C MET A 111 2.96 1.93 -11.08
N LYS A 112 2.00 2.86 -11.08
CA LYS A 112 2.25 4.30 -10.96
C LYS A 112 1.86 4.79 -9.59
N ILE A 113 2.62 5.75 -9.10
CA ILE A 113 2.40 6.41 -7.82
C ILE A 113 1.91 7.84 -8.12
N TYR A 114 0.91 8.28 -7.36
CA TYR A 114 0.36 9.63 -7.41
C TYR A 114 0.45 10.22 -6.00
N VAL A 115 0.87 11.47 -5.90
CA VAL A 115 0.83 12.24 -4.65
C VAL A 115 -0.14 13.39 -4.87
N ASN A 116 -1.18 13.48 -4.04
CA ASN A 116 -2.24 14.49 -4.15
C ASN A 116 -2.89 14.57 -5.55
N GLY A 117 -3.01 13.42 -6.21
CA GLY A 117 -3.61 13.29 -7.54
C GLY A 117 -2.64 13.54 -8.71
N GLU A 118 -1.41 13.95 -8.45
CA GLU A 118 -0.41 14.17 -9.48
C GLU A 118 0.57 13.00 -9.59
N GLU A 119 0.89 12.57 -10.82
CA GLU A 119 1.82 11.45 -11.07
C GLU A 119 3.22 11.76 -10.53
N ALA A 120 3.84 10.75 -9.91
CA ALA A 120 5.17 10.79 -9.33
C ALA A 120 6.05 9.68 -9.92
N GLU A 121 7.35 9.91 -9.92
CA GLU A 121 8.37 8.97 -10.38
C GLU A 121 9.21 8.48 -9.20
N PRO A 122 9.77 7.25 -9.24
CA PRO A 122 9.73 6.28 -10.33
C PRO A 122 8.45 5.43 -10.36
N LYS A 123 8.11 4.94 -11.56
CA LYS A 123 7.12 3.88 -11.75
C LYS A 123 7.75 2.51 -11.57
N ILE A 124 6.96 1.52 -11.15
CA ILE A 124 7.41 0.15 -10.97
C ILE A 124 6.92 -0.70 -12.15
N THR A 125 7.81 -1.52 -12.73
CA THR A 125 7.44 -2.50 -13.76
C THR A 125 7.80 -3.91 -13.32
N GLY A 126 7.28 -4.93 -14.01
CA GLY A 126 7.65 -6.32 -13.75
C GLY A 126 7.12 -6.86 -12.42
N VAL A 127 5.98 -6.35 -11.95
CA VAL A 127 5.26 -6.88 -10.79
C VAL A 127 4.85 -8.33 -11.06
N LYS A 128 5.19 -9.26 -10.13
CA LYS A 128 5.03 -10.71 -10.37
C LYS A 128 3.90 -11.33 -9.54
N GLY A 129 3.11 -12.15 -10.22
CA GLY A 129 2.10 -13.01 -9.62
C GLY A 129 0.78 -12.29 -9.31
N PRO A 130 -0.20 -13.00 -8.72
CA PRO A 130 -1.49 -12.42 -8.36
C PRO A 130 -1.32 -11.44 -7.19
N VAL A 131 -1.26 -10.16 -7.51
CA VAL A 131 -1.09 -9.08 -6.54
C VAL A 131 -2.40 -8.65 -5.89
N ARG A 132 -2.28 -8.22 -4.64
CA ARG A 132 -3.33 -7.60 -3.83
C ARG A 132 -2.92 -6.18 -3.51
N VAL A 133 -3.91 -5.34 -3.23
CA VAL A 133 -3.65 -4.04 -2.61
C VAL A 133 -3.02 -4.34 -1.24
N CYS A 134 -1.85 -3.76 -1.01
CA CYS A 134 -1.11 -3.90 0.22
C CYS A 134 -1.04 -2.54 0.91
N SER A 135 -1.54 -2.50 2.13
CA SER A 135 -1.38 -1.37 3.03
C SER A 135 -0.50 -1.88 4.18
N ILE A 136 0.76 -1.44 4.25
CA ILE A 136 1.71 -1.86 5.29
C ILE A 136 1.85 -0.74 6.32
N TYR A 137 1.85 -1.14 7.59
CA TYR A 137 1.69 -0.32 8.77
C TYR A 137 2.92 -0.39 9.71
N LEU A 138 2.82 0.31 10.85
CA LEU A 138 3.90 1.11 11.43
C LEU A 138 4.57 0.56 12.68
N GLN A 139 5.75 1.11 12.98
CA GLN A 139 6.43 0.93 14.26
C GLN A 139 6.19 2.17 15.15
N ASN A 140 5.06 2.23 15.89
CA ASN A 140 4.87 2.90 17.20
C ASN A 140 3.37 3.08 17.60
N LYS A 141 3.14 3.35 18.90
CA LYS A 141 1.86 3.30 19.63
C LYS A 141 0.82 4.41 19.34
N GLU A 142 0.98 5.25 18.33
CA GLU A 142 0.03 6.35 18.09
C GLU A 142 -0.75 6.17 16.79
N ASP A 143 -2.00 6.66 16.79
CA ASP A 143 -3.09 6.24 15.91
C ASP A 143 -2.93 6.66 14.44
N TYR A 144 -2.21 5.86 13.66
CA TYR A 144 -2.17 6.07 12.23
C TYR A 144 -3.54 5.81 11.57
N SER A 145 -3.96 6.67 10.64
CA SER A 145 -5.01 6.27 9.69
C SER A 145 -4.47 6.34 8.29
N LEU A 146 -4.68 5.24 7.57
CA LEU A 146 -4.60 5.19 6.13
C LEU A 146 -6.04 5.02 5.65
N LYS A 147 -6.65 6.08 5.12
CA LYS A 147 -8.02 5.98 4.58
C LYS A 147 -7.94 5.42 3.18
N LEU A 148 -8.37 4.17 2.97
CA LEU A 148 -8.41 3.60 1.63
C LEU A 148 -9.63 4.11 0.85
N MET A 149 -9.41 4.96 -0.15
CA MET A 149 -10.42 5.29 -1.14
C MET A 149 -10.27 4.39 -2.36
N LYS A 150 -11.22 3.47 -2.54
CA LYS A 150 -11.22 2.55 -3.69
C LYS A 150 -12.01 3.13 -4.86
N LYS A 151 -11.34 3.31 -6.00
CA LYS A 151 -12.00 3.52 -7.30
C LYS A 151 -11.48 2.51 -8.31
N VAL A 152 -12.04 1.31 -8.32
CA VAL A 152 -11.87 0.39 -9.45
C VAL A 152 -12.80 0.84 -10.55
N LYS A 153 -12.28 1.66 -11.45
CA LYS A 153 -12.90 1.84 -12.77
C LYS A 153 -12.59 0.58 -13.59
N GLY A 154 -13.64 -0.14 -13.95
CA GLY A 154 -13.61 -1.15 -15.00
C GLY A 154 -13.40 -0.50 -16.36
#